data_AF-A0A8T6G4Q6-F1
#
_entry.id   AF-A0A8T6G4Q6-F1
#
_cell.length_a   1.000
_cell.length_b   1.000
_cell.length_c   1.000
_cell.angle_alpha   90.00
_cell.angle_beta   90.00
_cell.angle_gamma   90.00
#
_symmetry.space_group_name_H-M   'P 1'
#
loop_
_entity.id
_entity.type
_entity.pdbx_description
1 polymer ?
#
loop_
_entity_poly.entity_id
_entity_poly.type
_entity_poly.pdbx_seq_one_letter_code
_entity_poly.pdbx_strand_id
1 'polypeptide(L)'
;MQKRHRLRKSKDFAAARREGKSWADRMLVLVARRTDNECSRFGFSVSKRVGNAVVRNRIKRRLKEAARTEYLPRLSESWDLVVIARKDAANADYHRLNRSLRRLFRRAKIIDDRANRQTANSGAGSSVNVSPASSSPASSSPK
;
A
#
# COMPACT_ATOMS: atom_id res chain seq x y z
N MET A 1 -5.37 -11.85 7.68
CA MET A 1 -3.93 -11.98 7.99
C MET A 1 -3.77 -13.05 9.05
N GLN A 2 -2.96 -14.08 8.79
CA GLN A 2 -2.74 -15.18 9.74
C GLN A 2 -2.03 -14.70 11.02
N LYS A 3 -2.23 -15.41 12.14
CA LYS A 3 -1.65 -15.03 13.45
C LYS A 3 -0.12 -14.92 13.40
N ARG A 4 0.55 -15.82 12.66
CA ARG A 4 2.01 -15.85 12.52
C ARG A 4 2.62 -14.56 11.92
N HIS A 5 1.88 -13.86 11.05
CA HIS A 5 2.34 -12.62 10.42
C HIS A 5 2.01 -11.36 11.22
N ARG A 6 1.58 -11.49 12.49
CA ARG A 6 1.16 -10.35 13.32
C ARG A 6 2.16 -10.13 14.45
N LEU A 7 2.79 -8.96 14.46
CA LEU A 7 3.57 -8.48 15.59
C LEU A 7 2.61 -8.01 16.69
N ARG A 8 2.60 -8.67 17.85
CA ARG A 8 1.67 -8.37 18.96
C ARG A 8 2.36 -8.02 20.28
N LYS A 9 3.55 -8.58 20.55
CA LYS A 9 4.21 -8.42 21.85
C LYS A 9 4.84 -7.04 21.96
N SER A 10 4.63 -6.36 23.09
CA SER A 10 5.21 -5.03 23.34
C SER A 10 6.74 -5.03 23.20
N LYS A 11 7.39 -6.10 23.69
CA LYS A 11 8.84 -6.31 23.54
C LYS A 11 9.28 -6.29 22.07
N ASP A 12 8.52 -6.93 21.17
CA ASP A 12 8.83 -6.94 19.74
C ASP A 12 8.68 -5.55 19.11
N PHE A 13 7.66 -4.78 19.51
CA PHE A 13 7.51 -3.39 19.06
C PHE A 13 8.65 -2.50 19.57
N ALA A 14 9.09 -2.70 20.82
CA ALA A 14 10.20 -1.95 21.39
C ALA A 14 11.51 -2.29 20.67
N ALA A 15 11.78 -3.58 20.46
CA ALA A 15 12.98 -4.03 19.79
C ALA A 15 13.03 -3.59 18.32
N ALA A 16 11.89 -3.65 17.59
CA ALA A 16 11.79 -3.08 16.25
C ALA A 16 12.14 -1.58 16.21
N ARG A 17 11.70 -0.78 17.20
CA ARG A 17 12.03 0.65 17.28
C ARG A 17 13.47 0.94 17.68
N ARG A 18 14.08 0.07 18.50
CA ARG A 18 15.44 0.26 19.02
C ARG A 18 16.50 -0.17 18.01
N GLU A 19 16.28 -1.29 17.33
CA GLU A 19 17.27 -1.94 16.45
C GLU A 19 16.92 -1.79 14.97
N GLY A 20 15.66 -1.49 14.65
CA GLY A 20 15.20 -1.32 13.28
C GLY A 20 15.53 0.06 12.71
N LYS A 21 15.60 0.13 11.38
CA LYS A 21 15.73 1.40 10.66
C LYS A 21 14.34 1.97 10.41
N SER A 22 14.24 3.30 10.38
CA SER A 22 12.96 3.99 10.19
C SER A 22 12.95 4.83 8.91
N TRP A 23 11.80 4.85 8.23
CA TRP A 23 11.52 5.67 7.07
C TRP A 23 10.17 6.33 7.28
N ALA A 24 10.14 7.64 7.17
CA ALA A 24 8.92 8.41 7.35
C ALA A 24 8.49 9.08 6.06
N ASP A 25 7.17 9.25 5.97
CA ASP A 25 6.47 10.15 5.08
C ASP A 25 5.51 10.99 5.95
N ARG A 26 4.75 11.88 5.30
CA ARG A 26 3.75 12.73 5.94
C ARG A 26 2.70 11.91 6.70
N MET A 27 2.16 10.85 6.08
CA MET A 27 1.06 10.07 6.63
C MET A 27 1.52 8.87 7.48
N LEU A 28 2.63 8.25 7.11
CA LEU A 28 3.06 6.96 7.66
C LEU A 28 4.53 7.00 8.08
N VAL A 29 4.86 6.22 9.10
CA VAL A 29 6.23 5.85 9.45
C VAL A 29 6.33 4.33 9.36
N LEU A 30 7.34 3.85 8.65
CA LEU A 30 7.75 2.46 8.61
C LEU A 30 8.99 2.29 9.48
N VAL A 31 8.97 1.32 10.37
CA VAL A 31 10.16 0.81 11.03
C VAL A 31 10.34 -0.63 10.58
N ALA A 32 11.51 -0.97 10.05
CA ALA A 32 11.83 -2.31 9.62
C ALA A 32 13.06 -2.82 10.36
N ARG A 33 12.91 -3.99 10.99
CA ARG A 33 13.99 -4.72 11.63
C ARG A 33 14.11 -6.09 10.97
N ARG A 34 15.29 -6.45 10.51
CA ARG A 34 15.57 -7.79 9.98
C ARG A 34 15.55 -8.79 11.13
N THR A 35 15.02 -9.98 10.91
CA THR A 35 14.89 -11.00 11.96
C THR A 35 15.03 -12.39 11.38
N ASP A 36 15.57 -13.32 12.15
CA ASP A 36 15.72 -14.72 11.75
C ASP A 36 14.47 -15.57 12.04
N ASN A 37 13.29 -14.93 12.16
CA ASN A 37 12.03 -15.65 12.32
C ASN A 37 11.69 -16.40 11.03
N GLU A 38 10.83 -17.41 11.12
CA GLU A 38 10.36 -18.17 9.95
C GLU A 38 9.48 -17.35 9.00
N CYS A 39 8.94 -16.22 9.47
CA CYS A 39 7.98 -15.41 8.71
C CYS A 39 8.14 -13.93 9.02
N SER A 40 7.90 -13.10 8.00
CA SER A 40 7.69 -11.66 8.18
C SER A 40 6.43 -11.35 9.01
N ARG A 41 6.56 -10.40 9.95
CA ARG A 41 5.53 -9.99 10.90
C ARG A 41 5.23 -8.50 10.81
N PHE A 42 3.96 -8.14 10.88
CA PHE A 42 3.49 -6.77 10.81
C PHE A 42 2.85 -6.30 12.10
N GLY A 43 3.28 -5.14 12.59
CA GLY A 43 2.70 -4.37 13.67
C GLY A 43 2.07 -3.09 13.14
N PHE A 44 0.86 -2.76 13.61
CA PHE A 44 0.17 -1.53 13.22
C PHE A 44 -0.12 -0.67 14.45
N SER A 45 0.46 0.52 14.47
CA SER A 45 0.17 1.56 15.45
C SER A 45 -0.53 2.73 14.77
N VAL A 46 -1.52 3.32 15.45
CA VAL A 46 -2.22 4.51 14.96
C VAL A 46 -2.19 5.53 16.08
N SER A 47 -1.64 6.72 15.81
CA SER A 47 -1.53 7.76 16.83
C SER A 47 -2.91 8.17 17.35
N LYS A 48 -3.00 8.52 18.64
CA LYS A 48 -4.21 9.09 19.25
C LYS A 48 -4.64 10.39 18.53
N ARG A 49 -3.68 11.12 17.93
CA ARG A 49 -3.91 12.39 17.20
C ARG A 49 -4.62 12.22 15.84
N VAL A 50 -4.86 10.99 15.39
CA VAL A 50 -5.50 10.70 14.10
C VAL A 50 -7.02 10.90 14.14
N GLY A 51 -7.64 10.72 15.31
CA GLY A 51 -9.08 10.87 15.48
C GLY A 51 -9.67 9.83 16.41
N ASN A 52 -11.00 9.71 16.36
CA ASN A 52 -11.76 8.78 17.20
C ASN A 52 -11.43 7.30 16.90
N ALA A 53 -11.98 6.39 17.71
CA ALA A 53 -11.75 4.95 17.56
C ALA A 53 -12.15 4.42 16.17
N VAL A 54 -13.23 4.93 15.59
CA VAL A 54 -13.74 4.50 14.28
C VAL A 54 -12.76 4.84 13.16
N VAL A 55 -12.25 6.08 13.12
CA VAL A 55 -11.27 6.53 12.14
C VAL A 55 -9.98 5.71 12.26
N ARG A 56 -9.48 5.52 13.50
CA ARG A 56 -8.27 4.72 13.75
C ARG A 56 -8.42 3.26 13.32
N ASN A 57 -9.58 2.65 13.60
CA ASN A 57 -9.87 1.28 13.22
C ASN A 57 -10.01 1.13 11.70
N ARG A 58 -10.62 2.11 11.03
CA ARG A 58 -10.71 2.15 9.56
C ARG A 58 -9.33 2.18 8.91
N ILE A 59 -8.43 3.05 9.38
CA ILE A 59 -7.04 3.13 8.89
C ILE A 59 -6.30 1.83 9.16
N LYS A 60 -6.38 1.29 10.39
CA LYS A 60 -5.74 0.03 10.76
C LYS A 60 -6.24 -1.13 9.88
N ARG A 61 -7.54 -1.17 9.54
CA ARG A 61 -8.12 -2.17 8.63
C ARG A 61 -7.53 -2.03 7.23
N ARG A 62 -7.54 -0.82 6.65
CA ARG A 62 -6.97 -0.53 5.31
C ARG A 62 -5.49 -0.92 5.22
N LEU A 63 -4.68 -0.54 6.20
CA LEU A 63 -3.25 -0.86 6.25
C LEU A 63 -3.01 -2.37 6.35
N LYS A 64 -3.83 -3.08 7.15
CA LYS A 64 -3.73 -4.53 7.29
C LYS A 64 -4.09 -5.27 6.01
N GLU A 65 -5.13 -4.82 5.30
CA GLU A 65 -5.51 -5.40 4.01
C GLU A 65 -4.40 -5.19 2.97
N ALA A 66 -3.87 -3.97 2.85
CA ALA A 66 -2.76 -3.68 1.94
C ALA A 66 -1.53 -4.56 2.25
N ALA A 67 -1.14 -4.64 3.53
CA ALA A 67 -0.04 -5.49 3.99
C ALA A 67 -0.26 -6.98 3.65
N ARG A 68 -1.47 -7.49 3.85
CA ARG A 68 -1.81 -8.89 3.58
C ARG A 68 -1.75 -9.21 2.09
N THR A 69 -2.39 -8.40 1.25
CA THR A 69 -2.65 -8.75 -0.14
C THR A 69 -1.49 -8.40 -1.06
N GLU A 70 -0.85 -7.23 -0.85
CA GLU A 70 0.14 -6.72 -1.79
C GLU A 70 1.58 -6.97 -1.33
N TYR A 71 1.86 -6.83 -0.04
CA TYR A 71 3.25 -6.79 0.44
C TYR A 71 3.74 -8.11 1.00
N LEU A 72 2.92 -8.83 1.77
CA LEU A 72 3.32 -10.09 2.37
C LEU A 72 3.88 -11.12 1.35
N PRO A 73 3.30 -11.27 0.13
CA PRO A 73 3.85 -12.18 -0.89
C PRO A 73 5.14 -11.69 -1.55
N ARG A 74 5.51 -10.41 -1.36
CA ARG A 74 6.65 -9.75 -2.03
C ARG A 74 7.85 -9.55 -1.12
N LEU A 75 7.75 -9.93 0.15
CA LEU A 75 8.86 -9.89 1.09
C LEU A 75 9.73 -11.12 0.87
N SER A 76 10.98 -10.89 0.45
CA SER A 76 11.96 -11.95 0.18
C SER A 76 12.61 -12.52 1.45
N GLU A 77 12.52 -11.80 2.56
CA GLU A 77 13.17 -12.15 3.82
C GLU A 77 12.22 -11.98 5.00
N SER A 78 12.69 -12.37 6.19
CA SER A 78 11.98 -12.21 7.44
C SER A 78 12.23 -10.86 8.08
N TRP A 79 11.16 -10.07 8.20
CA TRP A 79 11.18 -8.74 8.76
C TRP A 79 10.14 -8.59 9.87
N ASP A 80 10.51 -7.83 10.90
CA ASP A 80 9.57 -7.20 11.80
C ASP A 80 9.29 -5.78 11.33
N LEU A 81 8.09 -5.59 10.79
CA LEU A 81 7.65 -4.34 10.19
C LEU A 81 6.64 -3.65 11.11
N VAL A 82 6.95 -2.45 11.57
CA VAL A 82 6.01 -1.62 12.34
C VAL A 82 5.59 -0.43 11.50
N VAL A 83 4.31 -0.37 11.16
CA VAL A 83 3.69 0.75 10.46
C VAL A 83 2.95 1.63 11.46
N ILE A 84 3.30 2.91 11.48
CA ILE A 84 2.73 3.91 12.38
C ILE A 84 1.99 4.97 11.56
N ALA A 85 0.68 5.07 11.74
CA ALA A 85 -0.13 6.11 11.11
C ALA A 85 -0.10 7.42 11.91
N ARG A 86 0.24 8.53 11.24
CA ARG A 86 0.29 9.90 11.76
C ARG A 86 -1.03 10.64 11.51
N LYS A 87 -1.17 11.84 12.10
CA LYS A 87 -2.37 12.69 11.99
C LYS A 87 -2.87 12.86 10.55
N ASP A 88 -1.95 13.08 9.61
CA ASP A 88 -2.29 13.29 8.19
C ASP A 88 -2.93 12.06 7.51
N ALA A 89 -2.88 10.87 8.13
CA ALA A 89 -3.57 9.68 7.64
C ALA A 89 -5.07 9.65 7.94
N ALA A 90 -5.59 10.58 8.76
CA ALA A 90 -6.98 10.59 9.25
C ALA A 90 -8.02 10.45 8.12
N ASN A 91 -7.82 11.21 7.04
CA ASN A 91 -8.75 11.29 5.91
C ASN A 91 -8.23 10.52 4.67
N ALA A 92 -7.17 9.74 4.81
CA ALA A 92 -6.59 9.02 3.68
C ALA A 92 -7.46 7.79 3.31
N ASP A 93 -7.82 7.69 2.03
CA ASP A 93 -8.42 6.49 1.45
C ASP A 93 -7.40 5.33 1.37
N TYR A 94 -7.88 4.17 0.91
CA TYR A 94 -7.03 2.98 0.73
C TYR A 94 -5.85 3.25 -0.21
N HIS A 95 -6.11 3.89 -1.35
CA HIS A 95 -5.10 4.10 -2.39
C HIS A 95 -3.99 5.04 -1.93
N ARG A 96 -4.33 6.12 -1.21
CA ARG A 96 -3.36 7.05 -0.62
C ARG A 96 -2.48 6.36 0.43
N LEU A 97 -3.08 5.57 1.32
CA LEU A 97 -2.32 4.80 2.31
C LEU A 97 -1.41 3.77 1.64
N ASN A 98 -1.94 3.05 0.64
CA ASN A 98 -1.18 2.04 -0.09
C ASN A 98 -0.02 2.65 -0.88
N ARG A 99 -0.22 3.81 -1.52
CA ARG A 99 0.84 4.54 -2.22
C ARG A 99 1.97 4.95 -1.27
N SER A 100 1.62 5.45 -0.09
CA SER A 100 2.61 5.83 0.93
C SER A 100 3.35 4.60 1.47
N LEU A 101 2.64 3.49 1.75
CA LEU A 101 3.26 2.20 2.09
C LEU A 101 4.26 1.76 1.01
N ARG A 102 3.85 1.70 -0.26
CA ARG A 102 4.71 1.30 -1.38
C ARG A 102 5.98 2.13 -1.43
N ARG A 103 5.85 3.46 -1.27
CA ARG A 103 6.99 4.37 -1.28
C ARG A 103 7.97 4.07 -0.14
N LEU A 104 7.46 3.83 1.07
CA LEU A 104 8.29 3.48 2.21
C LEU A 104 8.97 2.11 2.05
N PHE A 105 8.25 1.11 1.54
CA PHE A 105 8.77 -0.23 1.33
C PHE A 105 9.87 -0.25 0.26
N ARG A 106 9.71 0.52 -0.83
CA ARG A 106 10.76 0.72 -1.85
C ARG A 106 11.98 1.43 -1.28
N ARG A 107 11.78 2.50 -0.48
CA ARG A 107 12.87 3.23 0.18
C ARG A 107 13.65 2.36 1.17
N ALA A 108 12.95 1.44 1.85
CA ALA A 108 13.55 0.48 2.74
C ALA A 108 14.21 -0.71 2.00
N LYS A 109 14.02 -0.82 0.68
CA LYS A 109 14.51 -1.94 -0.16
C LYS A 109 14.07 -3.32 0.34
N ILE A 110 12.87 -3.41 0.93
CA ILE A 110 12.33 -4.67 1.49
C ILE A 110 11.39 -5.41 0.54
N ILE A 111 11.02 -4.78 -0.58
CA ILE A 111 10.25 -5.41 -1.66
C ILE A 111 11.02 -5.27 -2.96
N ASP A 112 11.01 -6.31 -3.76
CA ASP A 112 11.61 -6.28 -5.09
C ASP A 112 10.65 -5.62 -6.10
N ASP A 113 11.17 -4.66 -6.87
CA ASP A 113 10.42 -3.91 -7.89
C ASP A 113 10.17 -4.77 -9.15
N ARG A 114 10.89 -5.90 -9.29
CA ARG A 114 10.82 -6.79 -10.46
C ARG A 114 9.42 -7.38 -10.70
N ALA A 115 8.64 -7.61 -9.64
CA ALA A 115 7.29 -8.17 -9.74
C ALA A 115 6.24 -7.22 -10.36
N ASN A 116 6.56 -5.92 -10.54
CA ASN A 116 5.61 -4.94 -11.08
C ASN A 116 5.77 -4.67 -12.58
N ARG A 117 6.80 -5.23 -13.25
CA ARG A 117 6.98 -5.04 -14.71
C ARG A 117 6.05 -5.90 -15.56
N GLN A 118 5.57 -7.04 -15.05
CA GLN A 118 4.74 -7.97 -15.84
C GLN A 118 3.25 -7.62 -15.88
N THR A 119 2.70 -6.97 -14.84
CA THR A 119 1.26 -6.63 -14.82
C THR A 119 0.92 -5.29 -15.48
N ALA A 120 1.91 -4.42 -15.73
CA ALA A 120 1.70 -3.15 -16.41
C ALA A 120 1.67 -3.28 -17.95
N ASN A 121 2.21 -4.37 -18.51
CA ASN A 121 2.28 -4.58 -19.96
C ASN A 121 1.09 -5.37 -20.55
N SER A 122 0.08 -5.73 -19.75
CA SER A 122 -1.12 -6.46 -20.22
C SER A 122 -2.40 -5.61 -20.22
N GLY A 123 -2.30 -4.28 -20.10
CA GLY A 123 -3.44 -3.35 -20.00
C GLY A 123 -3.46 -2.21 -21.01
N ALA A 124 -2.68 -2.29 -22.09
CA ALA A 124 -2.74 -1.37 -23.22
C ALA A 124 -3.30 -2.13 -24.43
N GLY A 125 -4.63 -2.21 -24.53
CA GLY A 125 -5.30 -3.00 -25.56
C GLY A 125 -6.82 -2.91 -25.53
N SER A 126 -7.36 -1.71 -25.71
CA SER A 126 -8.61 -1.49 -26.47
C SER A 126 -8.79 0.00 -26.67
N SER A 127 -8.07 0.49 -27.68
CA SER A 127 -8.50 1.66 -28.44
C SER A 127 -9.70 1.20 -29.27
N VAL A 128 -10.93 1.53 -28.85
CA VAL A 128 -12.07 1.47 -29.78
C VAL A 128 -11.94 2.70 -30.67
N ASN A 129 -11.30 2.45 -31.80
CA ASN A 129 -11.17 3.32 -32.93
C ASN A 129 -12.56 3.48 -33.59
N VAL A 130 -13.27 4.58 -33.31
CA VAL A 130 -14.39 5.00 -34.15
C VAL A 130 -13.82 5.97 -35.17
N SER A 131 -13.32 5.41 -36.28
CA SER A 131 -13.00 6.16 -37.48
C SER A 131 -14.23 6.24 -38.41
N PRO A 132 -14.32 7.28 -39.26
CA PRO A 132 -15.56 7.76 -39.84
C PRO A 132 -15.89 7.06 -41.16
N ALA A 133 -17.15 6.73 -41.39
CA ALA A 133 -17.65 6.36 -42.71
C ALA A 133 -18.48 7.53 -43.26
N SER A 134 -17.90 8.17 -44.26
CA SER A 134 -18.53 9.11 -45.18
C SER A 134 -19.70 8.46 -45.94
N SER A 135 -20.85 9.13 -45.96
CA SER A 135 -21.78 9.11 -47.08
C SER A 135 -22.68 10.35 -47.06
N SER A 136 -22.28 11.38 -47.80
CA SER A 136 -23.22 12.22 -48.56
C SER A 136 -23.76 11.38 -49.74
N PRO A 137 -24.87 11.71 -50.46
CA PRO A 137 -25.34 13.07 -50.75
C PRO A 137 -26.87 13.29 -50.86
N ALA A 138 -27.24 14.55 -51.15
CA ALA A 138 -28.49 15.04 -51.75
C ALA A 138 -29.75 14.95 -50.86
N SER A 139 -30.70 15.90 -50.83
CA SER A 139 -31.17 16.80 -51.88
C SER A 139 -32.08 17.89 -51.28
N SER A 140 -31.97 19.10 -51.83
CA SER A 140 -33.05 20.04 -52.19
C SER A 140 -34.12 20.47 -51.15
N SER A 141 -34.11 21.77 -50.84
CA SER A 141 -35.27 22.70 -50.75
C SER A 141 -36.33 22.43 -51.84
N PRO A 142 -37.60 22.93 -51.80
CA PRO A 142 -38.08 24.22 -51.28
C PRO A 142 -39.42 24.07 -50.51
N LYS A 143 -40.18 25.07 -50.06
CA LYS A 143 -40.48 26.44 -50.51
C LYS A 143 -41.15 27.17 -49.33
#